data_AF-G0R4R4-F1
#
_entry.id   AF-G0R4R4-F1
#
_cell.length_a   1.000
_cell.length_b   1.000
_cell.length_c   1.000
_cell.angle_alpha   90.00
_cell.angle_beta   90.00
_cell.angle_gamma   90.00
#
_symmetry.space_group_name_H-M   'P 1'
#
loop_
_entity.id
_entity.type
_entity.pdbx_description
1 polymer ?
#
loop_
_entity_poly.entity_id
_entity_poly.type
_entity_poly.pdbx_seq_one_letter_code
_entity_poly.pdbx_strand_id
1 'polypeptide(L)'
;NYILQKFLNNQFINKQKIIMNNIQPRTREERGAIKDKEAMEKIRINQRVGYETRNTNVKQLLHNSDPTSTLFIPENQRFDKDFAVYDKALREQKFQQKEFQQEKHRLVALERDQFRWKQIEEKDIKEQKKLEHKGHVLVTCKRNTNGQPFNPITLEYEKSQQGEILKTQDEKQMVRGLVRAKNLDIHSNCGYDIFTGEEKLELKIQFLITQNNSINKNQINQMNKTEQYQKEKMIIIYWFQIQIKFHYLDQIKYINIYYNQ
;
A
#
# COMPACT_ATOMS: atom_id res chain seq x y z
N ASN A 1 -22.66 -75.82 -46.77
CA ASN A 1 -23.78 -76.74 -46.51
C ASN A 1 -24.32 -76.74 -45.08
N TYR A 2 -23.50 -76.59 -44.03
CA TYR A 2 -24.02 -76.57 -42.65
C TYR A 2 -24.73 -75.26 -42.24
N ILE A 3 -24.40 -74.14 -42.89
CA ILE A 3 -24.97 -72.81 -42.58
C ILE A 3 -26.36 -72.60 -43.21
N LEU A 4 -26.58 -73.14 -44.43
CA LEU A 4 -27.89 -73.12 -45.10
C LEU A 4 -28.91 -74.04 -44.42
N GLN A 5 -28.47 -75.15 -43.83
CA GLN A 5 -29.34 -76.06 -43.09
C GLN A 5 -29.82 -75.47 -41.75
N LYS A 6 -29.00 -74.62 -41.11
CA LYS A 6 -29.39 -73.89 -39.89
C LYS A 6 -30.34 -72.72 -40.17
N PHE A 7 -30.18 -72.06 -41.33
CA PHE A 7 -31.09 -70.99 -41.76
C PHE A 7 -32.46 -71.52 -42.22
N LEU A 8 -32.49 -72.66 -42.93
CA LEU A 8 -33.74 -73.30 -43.32
C LEU A 8 -34.46 -73.97 -42.13
N ASN A 9 -33.74 -74.52 -41.15
CA ASN A 9 -34.37 -75.08 -39.94
C ASN A 9 -34.95 -74.01 -38.99
N ASN A 10 -34.43 -72.78 -38.99
CA ASN A 10 -34.99 -71.68 -38.19
C ASN A 10 -36.15 -70.94 -38.89
N GLN A 11 -36.28 -71.05 -40.22
CA GLN A 11 -37.39 -70.46 -40.98
C GLN A 11 -38.65 -71.35 -41.00
N PHE A 12 -38.55 -72.63 -40.61
CA PHE A 12 -39.69 -73.56 -40.61
C PHE A 12 -40.37 -73.78 -39.23
N ILE A 13 -39.97 -73.06 -38.17
CA ILE A 13 -40.56 -73.22 -36.82
C ILE A 13 -41.56 -72.12 -36.44
N ASN A 14 -41.68 -71.03 -37.19
CA ASN A 14 -42.71 -70.00 -36.96
C ASN A 14 -43.99 -70.22 -37.77
N LYS A 15 -44.47 -71.46 -37.85
CA LYS A 15 -45.92 -71.68 -38.02
C LYS A 15 -46.56 -71.19 -36.72
N GLN A 16 -47.21 -70.03 -36.79
CA GLN A 16 -47.99 -69.45 -35.70
C GLN A 16 -48.93 -70.52 -35.14
N LYS A 17 -48.50 -71.16 -34.04
CA LYS A 17 -49.39 -71.90 -33.19
C LYS A 17 -50.30 -70.83 -32.60
N ILE A 18 -51.53 -70.72 -33.11
CA ILE A 18 -52.56 -69.94 -32.44
C ILE A 18 -52.73 -70.62 -31.08
N ILE A 19 -52.05 -70.09 -30.07
CA ILE A 19 -52.29 -70.45 -28.69
C ILE A 19 -53.68 -69.91 -28.43
N MET A 20 -54.68 -70.78 -28.58
CA MET A 20 -55.99 -70.55 -27.98
C MET A 20 -55.71 -70.47 -26.49
N ASN A 21 -55.56 -69.24 -25.98
CA ASN A 21 -55.45 -69.00 -24.55
C ASN A 21 -56.71 -69.61 -23.95
N ASN A 22 -56.56 -70.73 -23.24
CA ASN A 22 -57.63 -71.35 -22.50
C ASN A 22 -57.88 -70.47 -21.26
N ILE A 23 -58.50 -69.31 -21.50
CA ILE A 23 -58.86 -68.36 -20.45
C ILE A 23 -59.97 -69.05 -19.67
N GLN A 24 -59.69 -69.39 -18.41
CA GLN A 24 -60.73 -69.95 -17.55
C GLN A 24 -61.93 -69.00 -17.51
N PRO A 25 -63.17 -69.52 -17.60
CA PRO A 25 -64.34 -68.68 -17.53
C PRO A 25 -64.36 -67.95 -16.19
N ARG A 26 -64.44 -66.61 -16.27
CA ARG A 26 -64.47 -65.76 -15.07
C ARG A 26 -65.58 -66.18 -14.12
N THR A 27 -65.25 -66.25 -12.83
CA THR A 27 -66.20 -66.58 -11.78
C THR A 27 -67.33 -65.54 -11.72
N ARG A 28 -68.46 -65.89 -11.09
CA ARG A 28 -69.60 -64.96 -10.96
C ARG A 28 -69.22 -63.69 -10.20
N GLU A 29 -68.36 -63.82 -9.20
CA GLU A 29 -67.84 -62.72 -8.39
C GLU A 29 -66.95 -61.80 -9.23
N GLU A 30 -66.02 -62.35 -10.02
CA GLU A 30 -65.19 -61.55 -10.94
C GLU A 30 -66.03 -60.79 -11.97
N ARG A 31 -67.08 -61.42 -12.52
CA ARG A 31 -68.02 -60.75 -13.43
C ARG A 31 -68.84 -59.66 -12.74
N GLY A 32 -69.15 -59.83 -11.45
CA GLY A 32 -69.80 -58.82 -10.62
C GLY A 32 -68.89 -57.62 -10.35
N ALA A 33 -67.63 -57.88 -9.97
CA ALA A 33 -66.62 -56.85 -9.73
C ALA A 33 -66.31 -56.02 -10.99
N ILE A 34 -66.34 -56.63 -12.18
CA ILE A 34 -66.17 -55.90 -13.45
C ILE A 34 -67.39 -55.04 -13.79
N LYS A 35 -68.60 -55.45 -13.36
CA LYS A 35 -69.83 -54.67 -13.56
C LYS A 35 -70.02 -53.56 -12.53
N ASP A 36 -69.21 -53.54 -11.47
CA ASP A 36 -69.23 -52.48 -10.49
C ASP A 36 -68.80 -51.17 -11.15
N LYS A 37 -69.77 -50.26 -11.26
CA LYS A 37 -69.60 -48.96 -11.91
C LYS A 37 -68.57 -48.12 -11.16
N GLU A 38 -68.49 -48.25 -9.84
CA GLU A 38 -67.58 -47.45 -9.03
C GLU A 38 -66.13 -47.91 -9.22
N ALA A 39 -65.89 -49.23 -9.23
CA ALA A 39 -64.58 -49.79 -9.50
C ALA A 39 -64.09 -49.47 -10.93
N MET A 40 -64.97 -49.59 -11.94
CA MET A 40 -64.64 -49.21 -13.31
C MET A 40 -64.34 -47.72 -13.47
N GLU A 41 -65.09 -46.86 -12.79
CA GLU A 41 -64.82 -45.42 -12.83
C GLU A 41 -63.49 -45.08 -12.16
N LYS A 42 -63.16 -45.70 -11.02
CA LYS A 42 -61.83 -45.54 -10.38
C LYS A 42 -60.69 -45.94 -11.31
N ILE A 43 -60.81 -47.06 -12.03
CA ILE A 43 -59.81 -47.51 -13.00
C ILE A 43 -59.71 -46.52 -14.17
N ARG A 44 -60.84 -46.06 -14.72
CA ARG A 44 -60.86 -45.08 -15.82
C ARG A 44 -60.25 -43.75 -15.41
N ILE A 45 -60.58 -43.25 -14.22
CA ILE A 45 -60.02 -42.05 -13.61
C ILE A 45 -58.49 -42.18 -13.50
N ASN A 46 -57.97 -43.30 -12.98
CA ASN A 46 -56.53 -43.54 -12.87
C ASN A 46 -55.80 -43.66 -14.23
N GLN A 47 -56.49 -44.15 -15.26
CA GLN A 47 -55.97 -44.31 -16.62
C GLN A 47 -56.09 -43.05 -17.49
N ARG A 48 -56.82 -42.01 -17.05
CA ARG A 48 -56.89 -40.73 -17.76
C ARG A 48 -55.51 -40.06 -17.79
N VAL A 49 -55.22 -39.42 -18.91
CA VAL A 49 -53.99 -38.64 -19.11
C VAL A 49 -54.19 -37.26 -18.47
N GLY A 50 -53.41 -36.94 -17.44
CA GLY A 50 -53.47 -35.67 -16.70
C GLY A 50 -53.43 -35.87 -15.18
N TYR A 51 -52.56 -35.11 -14.49
CA TYR A 51 -52.31 -35.26 -13.05
C TYR A 51 -53.55 -35.02 -12.18
N GLU A 52 -54.43 -34.11 -12.59
CA GLU A 52 -55.62 -33.69 -11.83
C GLU A 52 -56.70 -34.79 -11.74
N THR A 53 -56.60 -35.79 -12.61
CA THR A 53 -57.60 -36.86 -12.72
C THR A 53 -57.22 -38.13 -11.97
N ARG A 54 -56.04 -38.21 -11.34
CA ARG A 54 -55.67 -39.38 -10.55
C ARG A 54 -56.18 -39.18 -9.12
N ASN A 55 -56.82 -40.19 -8.52
CA ASN A 55 -57.26 -40.21 -7.12
C ASN A 55 -56.08 -40.27 -6.14
N THR A 56 -55.03 -39.50 -6.38
CA THR A 56 -53.85 -39.37 -5.53
C THR A 56 -54.02 -38.13 -4.68
N ASN A 57 -53.99 -38.32 -3.36
CA ASN A 57 -54.00 -37.21 -2.43
C ASN A 57 -52.74 -36.34 -2.68
N VAL A 58 -52.92 -35.05 -2.98
CA VAL A 58 -51.82 -34.11 -3.28
C VAL A 58 -50.75 -34.12 -2.17
N LYS A 59 -51.16 -34.35 -0.92
CA LYS A 59 -50.27 -34.46 0.23
C LYS A 59 -49.31 -35.66 0.14
N GLN A 60 -49.75 -36.78 -0.43
CA GLN A 60 -48.88 -37.95 -0.65
C GLN A 60 -47.87 -37.69 -1.77
N LEU A 61 -48.25 -36.96 -2.83
CA LEU A 61 -47.32 -36.61 -3.92
C LEU A 61 -46.20 -35.68 -3.45
N LEU A 62 -46.48 -34.76 -2.52
CA LEU A 62 -45.48 -33.82 -1.99
C LEU A 62 -44.49 -34.44 -0.99
N HIS A 63 -44.90 -35.49 -0.29
CA HIS A 63 -44.07 -36.12 0.74
C HIS A 63 -43.44 -37.44 0.30
N ASN A 64 -44.11 -38.18 -0.59
CA ASN A 64 -43.70 -39.51 -1.06
C ASN A 64 -43.76 -39.55 -2.60
N SER A 65 -43.12 -38.58 -3.25
CA SER A 65 -42.94 -38.57 -4.71
C SER A 65 -42.13 -39.78 -5.17
N ASP A 66 -42.43 -40.29 -6.35
CA ASP A 66 -41.68 -41.39 -6.98
C ASP A 66 -40.19 -40.99 -7.17
N PRO A 67 -39.21 -41.83 -6.78
CA PRO A 67 -37.77 -41.58 -7.00
C PRO A 67 -37.39 -41.20 -8.43
N THR A 68 -38.19 -41.61 -9.42
CA THR A 68 -37.98 -41.29 -10.83
C THR A 68 -38.59 -39.95 -11.26
N SER A 69 -39.40 -39.33 -10.40
CA SER A 69 -40.06 -38.05 -10.68
C SER A 69 -39.13 -36.88 -10.39
N THR A 70 -39.31 -35.79 -11.13
CA THR A 70 -38.59 -34.52 -10.92
C THR A 70 -38.90 -33.85 -9.58
N LEU A 71 -39.98 -34.28 -8.92
CA LEU A 71 -40.39 -33.78 -7.60
C LEU A 71 -39.67 -34.49 -6.47
N PHE A 72 -39.00 -35.62 -6.74
CA PHE A 72 -38.28 -36.37 -5.73
C PHE A 72 -36.92 -35.74 -5.45
N ILE A 73 -36.76 -35.32 -4.19
CA ILE A 73 -35.50 -34.88 -3.63
C ILE A 73 -35.20 -35.81 -2.46
N PRO A 74 -34.05 -36.49 -2.45
CA PRO A 74 -33.70 -37.37 -1.35
C PRO A 74 -33.53 -36.55 -0.06
N GLU A 75 -33.89 -37.14 1.08
CA GLU A 75 -33.97 -36.42 2.36
C GLU A 75 -32.65 -35.76 2.78
N ASN A 76 -31.52 -36.32 2.36
CA ASN A 76 -30.18 -35.78 2.58
C ASN A 76 -29.89 -34.47 1.81
N GLN A 77 -30.59 -34.22 0.71
CA GLN A 77 -30.50 -33.01 -0.12
C GLN A 77 -31.67 -32.06 0.09
N ARG A 78 -32.71 -32.50 0.83
CA ARG A 78 -33.89 -31.70 1.14
C ARG A 78 -33.59 -30.53 2.07
N PHE A 79 -32.57 -30.68 2.92
CA PHE A 79 -32.12 -29.66 3.85
C PHE A 79 -30.64 -29.40 3.66
N ASP A 80 -30.26 -28.14 3.52
CA ASP A 80 -28.87 -27.71 3.53
C ASP A 80 -28.28 -27.99 4.92
N LYS A 81 -27.52 -29.09 5.03
CA LYS A 81 -26.87 -29.50 6.28
C LYS A 81 -25.80 -28.51 6.75
N ASP A 82 -25.34 -27.64 5.85
CA ASP A 82 -24.23 -26.71 6.07
C ASP A 82 -24.68 -25.27 6.33
N PHE A 83 -25.96 -25.01 6.62
CA PHE A 83 -26.46 -23.67 6.93
C PHE A 83 -25.64 -22.98 8.04
N ALA A 84 -25.26 -23.73 9.08
CA ALA A 84 -24.44 -23.22 10.17
C ALA A 84 -23.03 -22.80 9.72
N VAL A 85 -22.44 -23.53 8.76
CA VAL A 85 -21.11 -23.23 8.20
C VAL A 85 -21.20 -21.96 7.35
N TYR A 86 -22.23 -21.85 6.50
CA TYR A 86 -22.47 -20.68 5.68
C TYR A 86 -22.72 -19.41 6.53
N ASP A 87 -23.58 -19.50 7.55
CA ASP A 87 -23.87 -18.37 8.45
C ASP A 87 -22.62 -17.93 9.23
N LYS A 88 -21.81 -18.88 9.71
CA LYS A 88 -20.53 -18.58 10.35
C LYS A 88 -19.60 -17.81 9.39
N ALA A 89 -19.45 -18.29 8.16
CA ALA A 89 -18.59 -17.65 7.16
C ALA A 89 -19.06 -16.21 6.85
N LEU A 90 -20.37 -16.00 6.74
CA LEU A 90 -20.94 -14.66 6.52
C LEU A 90 -20.68 -13.72 7.70
N ARG A 91 -20.83 -14.21 8.95
CA ARG A 91 -20.52 -13.42 10.15
C ARG A 91 -19.05 -13.06 10.23
N GLU A 92 -18.18 -14.01 9.91
CA GLU A 92 -16.73 -13.81 9.91
C GLU A 92 -16.31 -12.78 8.84
N GLN A 93 -16.86 -12.88 7.63
CA GLN A 93 -16.63 -11.89 6.58
C GLN A 93 -17.06 -10.47 7.01
N LYS A 94 -18.24 -10.34 7.62
CA LYS A 94 -18.72 -9.04 8.14
C LYS A 94 -17.83 -8.50 9.25
N PHE A 95 -17.33 -9.38 10.12
CA PHE A 95 -16.42 -9.00 11.19
C PHE A 95 -15.08 -8.50 10.61
N GLN A 96 -14.47 -9.25 9.70
CA GLN A 96 -13.22 -8.88 9.02
C GLN A 96 -13.35 -7.53 8.28
N GLN A 97 -14.47 -7.28 7.61
CA GLN A 97 -14.72 -6.00 6.95
C GLN A 97 -14.74 -4.83 7.95
N LYS A 98 -15.35 -5.02 9.12
CA LYS A 98 -15.36 -3.99 10.17
C LYS A 98 -13.97 -3.76 10.74
N GLU A 99 -13.21 -4.81 11.02
CA GLU A 99 -11.83 -4.69 11.50
C GLU A 99 -10.95 -3.97 10.48
N PHE A 100 -11.06 -4.32 9.20
CA PHE A 100 -10.33 -3.66 8.13
C PHE A 100 -10.66 -2.16 8.03
N GLN A 101 -11.95 -1.80 8.15
CA GLN A 101 -12.35 -0.39 8.16
C GLN A 101 -11.79 0.35 9.37
N GLN A 102 -11.84 -0.25 10.56
CA GLN A 102 -11.29 0.36 11.78
C GLN A 102 -9.77 0.55 11.66
N GLU A 103 -9.04 -0.45 11.17
CA GLU A 103 -7.60 -0.35 10.99
C GLU A 103 -7.24 0.69 9.93
N LYS A 104 -7.98 0.75 8.83
CA LYS A 104 -7.82 1.81 7.82
C LYS A 104 -7.99 3.19 8.43
N HIS A 105 -9.02 3.40 9.25
CA HIS A 105 -9.23 4.68 9.93
C HIS A 105 -8.10 5.00 10.90
N ARG A 106 -7.61 4.00 11.64
CA ARG A 106 -6.48 4.14 12.56
C ARG A 106 -5.20 4.56 11.84
N LEU A 107 -4.86 3.91 10.73
CA LEU A 107 -3.69 4.22 9.93
C LEU A 107 -3.75 5.64 9.34
N VAL A 108 -4.91 6.04 8.81
CA VAL A 108 -5.10 7.40 8.26
C VAL A 108 -4.97 8.46 9.34
N ALA A 109 -5.50 8.23 10.54
CA ALA A 109 -5.35 9.16 11.67
C ALA A 109 -3.87 9.27 12.09
N LEU A 110 -3.18 8.14 12.19
CA LEU A 110 -1.77 8.09 12.56
C LEU A 110 -0.89 8.80 11.52
N GLU A 111 -1.14 8.61 10.23
CA GLU A 111 -0.41 9.28 9.15
C GLU A 111 -0.61 10.80 9.19
N ARG A 112 -1.84 11.28 9.42
CA ARG A 112 -2.14 12.71 9.58
C ARG A 112 -1.41 13.32 10.77
N ASP A 113 -1.41 12.63 11.91
CA ASP A 113 -0.70 13.08 13.09
C ASP A 113 0.81 13.11 12.84
N GLN A 114 1.39 12.06 12.27
CA GLN A 114 2.81 12.04 11.90
C GLN A 114 3.19 13.21 11.00
N PHE A 115 2.38 13.52 10.00
CA PHE A 115 2.60 14.66 9.11
C PHE A 115 2.54 16.00 9.87
N ARG A 116 1.53 16.18 10.73
CA ARG A 116 1.41 17.37 11.59
C ARG A 116 2.64 17.54 12.49
N TRP A 117 3.09 16.47 13.15
CA TRP A 117 4.26 16.51 14.03
C TRP A 117 5.54 16.88 13.28
N LYS A 118 5.75 16.32 12.08
CA LYS A 118 6.89 16.72 11.22
C LYS A 118 6.86 18.20 10.88
N GLN A 119 5.69 18.75 10.54
CA GLN A 119 5.57 20.18 10.24
C GLN A 119 5.89 21.07 11.45
N ILE A 120 5.46 20.67 12.65
CA ILE A 120 5.78 21.38 13.89
C ILE A 120 7.28 21.33 14.15
N GLU A 121 7.89 20.14 14.08
CA GLU A 121 9.33 19.97 14.29
C GLU A 121 10.16 20.78 13.28
N GLU A 122 9.81 20.76 12.00
CA GLU A 122 10.48 21.58 10.99
C GLU A 122 10.37 23.08 11.27
N LYS A 123 9.21 23.54 11.76
CA LYS A 123 9.00 24.94 12.13
C LYS A 123 9.86 25.31 13.33
N ASP A 124 9.90 24.48 14.35
CA ASP A 124 10.69 24.69 15.56
C ASP A 124 12.18 24.73 15.22
N ILE A 125 12.66 23.80 14.37
CA ILE A 125 14.05 23.80 13.87
C ILE A 125 14.37 25.10 13.12
N LYS A 126 13.46 25.58 12.25
CA LYS A 126 13.66 26.84 11.51
C LYS A 126 13.71 28.04 12.46
N GLU A 127 12.83 28.07 13.45
CA GLU A 127 12.79 29.13 14.45
C GLU A 127 14.05 29.14 15.32
N GLN A 128 14.49 27.97 15.77
CA GLN A 128 15.72 27.80 16.54
C GLN A 128 16.94 28.30 15.74
N LYS A 129 17.08 27.88 14.49
CA LYS A 129 18.16 28.37 13.59
C LYS A 129 18.11 29.88 13.42
N LYS A 130 16.91 30.46 13.28
CA LYS A 130 16.72 31.91 13.18
C LYS A 130 17.16 32.61 14.47
N LEU A 131 16.84 32.04 15.64
CA LEU A 131 17.21 32.59 16.94
C LEU A 131 18.73 32.52 17.16
N GLU A 132 19.35 31.39 16.84
CA GLU A 132 20.81 31.20 16.88
C GLU A 132 21.52 32.20 15.97
N HIS A 133 21.06 32.33 14.72
CA HIS A 133 21.60 33.31 13.78
C HIS A 133 21.49 34.75 14.31
N LYS A 134 20.33 35.12 14.86
CA LYS A 134 20.13 36.43 15.49
C LYS A 134 21.07 36.65 16.66
N GLY A 135 21.28 35.65 17.52
CA GLY A 135 22.21 35.73 18.65
C GLY A 135 23.66 35.98 18.22
N HIS A 136 24.09 35.39 17.10
CA HIS A 136 25.45 35.58 16.59
C HIS A 136 25.62 36.91 15.85
N VAL A 137 24.67 37.30 15.00
CA VAL A 137 24.79 38.45 14.08
C VAL A 137 24.33 39.76 14.70
N LEU A 138 23.19 39.76 15.41
CA LEU A 138 22.60 41.00 15.89
C LEU A 138 23.23 41.42 17.21
N VAL A 139 23.79 42.63 17.22
CA VAL A 139 24.31 43.27 18.45
C VAL A 139 23.19 43.53 19.45
N THR A 140 21.95 43.75 18.99
CA THR A 140 20.78 44.05 19.83
C THR A 140 20.40 42.92 20.80
N CYS A 141 20.80 41.69 20.51
CA CYS A 141 20.51 40.53 21.35
C CYS A 141 21.68 40.17 22.29
N LYS A 142 22.81 40.89 22.19
CA LYS A 142 23.98 40.64 23.05
C LYS A 142 23.90 41.53 24.27
N ARG A 143 24.27 40.98 25.43
CA ARG A 143 24.43 41.76 26.66
C ARG A 143 25.56 42.77 26.45
N ASN A 144 25.40 43.98 26.98
CA ASN A 144 26.49 44.95 27.01
C ASN A 144 27.68 44.36 27.76
N THR A 145 28.82 44.27 27.09
CA THR A 145 30.11 43.91 27.68
C THR A 145 30.83 45.19 28.08
N ASN A 146 31.41 45.21 29.28
CA ASN A 146 32.16 46.35 29.75
C ASN A 146 33.52 46.40 29.03
N GLY A 147 33.75 47.47 28.28
CA GLY A 147 34.99 47.69 27.54
C GLY A 147 35.01 47.06 26.15
N GLN A 148 35.78 47.67 25.25
CA GLN A 148 36.10 47.15 23.93
C GLN A 148 37.50 46.51 23.99
N PRO A 149 37.76 45.37 23.32
CA PRO A 149 39.05 44.67 23.33
C PRO A 149 40.11 45.39 22.46
N PHE A 150 40.27 46.69 22.70
CA PHE A 150 41.18 47.59 22.03
C PHE A 150 41.84 48.50 23.05
N ASN A 151 43.17 48.58 23.03
CA ASN A 151 43.93 49.43 23.94
C ASN A 151 44.22 50.79 23.29
N PRO A 152 43.63 51.89 23.76
CA PRO A 152 43.82 53.21 23.15
C PRO A 152 45.23 53.79 23.37
N ILE A 153 46.02 53.27 24.31
CA ILE A 153 47.38 53.74 24.58
C ILE A 153 48.38 53.09 23.62
N THR A 154 48.30 51.76 23.48
CA THR A 154 49.20 51.02 22.59
C THR A 154 48.72 50.98 21.14
N LEU A 155 47.45 51.35 20.89
CA LEU A 155 46.76 51.23 19.59
C LEU A 155 46.69 49.78 19.07
N GLU A 156 46.84 48.81 19.96
CA GLU A 156 46.81 47.39 19.64
C GLU A 156 45.49 46.76 20.10
N TYR A 157 44.99 45.83 19.29
CA TYR A 157 43.91 44.93 19.71
C TYR A 157 44.43 43.96 20.76
N GLU A 158 43.56 43.57 21.70
CA GLU A 158 43.89 42.55 22.68
C GLU A 158 44.18 41.20 21.97
N LYS A 159 45.15 40.43 22.47
CA LYS A 159 45.47 39.08 21.97
C LYS A 159 44.46 38.04 22.48
N SER A 160 43.18 38.37 22.41
CA SER A 160 42.05 37.52 22.79
C SER A 160 41.20 37.22 21.56
N GLN A 161 40.36 36.19 21.61
CA GLN A 161 39.41 35.89 20.53
C GLN A 161 38.48 37.07 20.25
N GLN A 162 38.06 37.79 21.30
CA GLN A 162 37.26 39.02 21.17
C GLN A 162 38.02 40.14 20.45
N GLY A 163 39.33 40.30 20.72
CA GLY A 163 40.18 41.27 20.03
C GLY A 163 40.34 40.96 18.53
N GLU A 164 40.53 39.69 18.17
CA GLU A 164 40.55 39.27 16.76
C GLU A 164 39.21 39.53 16.06
N ILE A 165 38.09 39.20 16.73
CA ILE A 165 36.75 39.48 16.18
C ILE A 165 36.58 40.96 15.90
N LEU A 166 36.94 41.83 16.85
CA LEU A 166 36.85 43.27 16.67
C LEU A 166 37.73 43.75 15.51
N LYS A 167 38.99 43.30 15.46
CA LYS A 167 39.91 43.62 14.36
C LYS A 167 39.31 43.27 12.99
N THR A 168 38.74 42.07 12.85
CA THR A 168 38.11 41.66 11.58
C THR A 168 36.86 42.49 11.25
N GLN A 169 36.12 42.98 12.26
CA GLN A 169 34.96 43.85 12.04
C GLN A 169 35.40 45.22 11.53
N ASP A 170 36.42 45.82 12.14
CA ASP A 170 36.97 47.10 11.74
C ASP A 170 37.60 47.03 10.35
N GLU A 171 38.35 45.97 10.04
CA GLU A 171 38.86 45.71 8.69
C GLU A 171 37.72 45.63 7.66
N LYS A 172 36.63 44.91 7.98
CA LYS A 172 35.45 44.85 7.10
C LYS A 172 34.77 46.21 6.95
N GLN A 173 34.72 47.02 8.00
CA GLN A 173 34.15 48.37 7.95
C GLN A 173 35.01 49.30 7.09
N MET A 174 36.34 49.22 7.22
CA MET A 174 37.30 49.93 6.36
C MET A 174 37.10 49.56 4.89
N VAL A 175 37.00 48.26 4.57
CA VAL A 175 36.73 47.80 3.20
C VAL A 175 35.41 48.32 2.66
N ARG A 176 34.35 48.28 3.47
CA ARG A 176 33.04 48.84 3.07
C ARG A 176 33.13 50.34 2.81
N GLY A 177 33.89 51.06 3.63
CA GLY A 177 34.19 52.49 3.43
C GLY A 177 34.89 52.74 2.09
N LEU A 178 35.94 51.96 1.78
CA LEU A 178 36.68 52.06 0.53
C LEU A 178 35.83 51.71 -0.70
N VAL A 179 35.05 50.64 -0.63
CA VAL A 179 34.12 50.25 -1.72
C VAL A 179 33.06 51.33 -1.92
N ARG A 180 32.51 51.88 -0.84
CA ARG A 180 31.57 53.01 -0.92
C ARG A 180 32.24 54.24 -1.55
N ALA A 181 33.47 54.56 -1.15
CA ALA A 181 34.22 55.68 -1.70
C ALA A 181 34.45 55.50 -3.21
N LYS A 182 34.89 54.31 -3.65
CA LYS A 182 35.03 53.97 -5.08
C LYS A 182 33.70 54.08 -5.81
N ASN A 183 32.61 53.55 -5.24
CA ASN A 183 31.30 53.63 -5.87
C ASN A 183 30.84 55.08 -6.00
N LEU A 184 30.99 55.90 -4.96
CA LEU A 184 30.68 57.33 -5.02
C LEU A 184 31.53 58.05 -6.07
N ASP A 185 32.81 57.69 -6.18
CA ASP A 185 33.73 58.25 -7.16
C ASP A 185 33.34 57.90 -8.60
N ILE A 186 32.99 56.63 -8.87
CA ILE A 186 32.49 56.18 -10.19
C ILE A 186 31.20 56.91 -10.59
N HIS A 187 30.30 57.16 -9.64
CA HIS A 187 29.01 57.81 -9.90
C HIS A 187 29.11 59.35 -9.82
N SER A 188 30.28 59.90 -9.50
CA SER A 188 30.52 61.33 -9.48
C SER A 188 30.77 61.83 -10.91
N ASN A 189 30.07 62.87 -11.33
CA ASN A 189 30.16 63.41 -12.71
C ASN A 189 31.44 64.24 -12.97
N CYS A 190 32.40 64.24 -12.03
CA CYS A 190 33.63 65.04 -12.11
C CYS A 190 34.80 64.09 -12.36
N GLY A 191 35.35 64.11 -13.58
CA GLY A 191 36.54 63.35 -13.97
C GLY A 191 37.86 63.93 -13.43
N TYR A 192 37.78 65.01 -12.66
CA TYR A 192 38.91 65.72 -12.07
C TYR A 192 38.69 65.89 -10.56
N ASP A 193 39.80 66.05 -9.82
CA ASP A 193 39.75 66.41 -8.41
C ASP A 193 39.30 67.87 -8.28
N ILE A 194 38.37 68.12 -7.36
CA ILE A 194 37.72 69.42 -7.15
C ILE A 194 38.69 70.42 -6.50
N PHE A 195 39.71 69.92 -5.79
CA PHE A 195 40.67 70.76 -5.07
C PHE A 195 41.92 71.09 -5.88
N THR A 196 42.41 70.18 -6.72
CA THR A 196 43.64 70.37 -7.51
C THR A 196 43.38 70.58 -9.00
N GLY A 197 42.21 70.18 -9.50
CA GLY A 197 41.87 70.23 -10.93
C GLY A 197 42.56 69.17 -11.79
N GLU A 198 43.35 68.27 -11.17
CA GLU A 198 44.05 67.19 -11.86
C GLU A 198 43.09 66.05 -12.24
N GLU A 199 43.43 65.27 -13.29
CA GLU A 199 42.67 64.08 -13.67
C GLU A 199 42.64 63.07 -12.52
N LYS A 200 41.46 62.55 -12.20
CA LYS A 200 41.31 61.55 -11.14
C LYS A 200 41.93 60.22 -11.55
N LEU A 201 42.87 59.75 -10.74
CA LEU A 201 43.39 58.38 -10.82
C LEU A 201 42.35 57.39 -10.27
N GLU A 202 42.06 56.32 -11.03
CA GLU A 202 41.11 55.30 -10.58
C GLU A 202 41.57 54.66 -9.25
N LEU A 203 40.72 54.73 -8.23
CA LEU A 203 40.95 54.05 -6.95
C LEU A 203 40.95 52.52 -7.15
N LYS A 204 42.15 51.94 -7.17
CA LYS A 204 42.35 50.48 -7.13
C LYS A 204 42.22 49.97 -5.70
N ILE A 205 41.05 49.42 -5.36
CA ILE A 205 40.85 48.69 -4.10
C ILE A 205 41.53 47.32 -4.23
N GLN A 206 42.82 47.24 -3.91
CA GLN A 206 43.59 46.00 -4.14
C GLN A 206 43.58 45.00 -2.96
N PHE A 207 43.09 45.32 -1.75
CA PHE A 207 43.68 44.67 -0.57
C PHE A 207 42.89 43.68 0.32
N LEU A 208 41.57 43.47 0.25
CA LEU A 208 40.91 42.59 1.26
C LEU A 208 39.85 41.61 0.74
N ILE A 209 39.55 41.64 -0.56
CA ILE A 209 38.61 40.70 -1.18
C ILE A 209 39.28 39.32 -1.40
N THR A 210 40.59 39.30 -1.65
CA THR A 210 41.34 38.07 -1.97
C THR A 210 41.51 37.14 -0.76
N GLN A 211 41.73 37.68 0.44
CA GLN A 211 41.92 36.88 1.67
C GLN A 211 40.60 36.28 2.19
N ASN A 212 39.49 37.02 2.10
CA ASN A 212 38.18 36.48 2.50
C ASN A 212 37.70 35.38 1.52
N ASN A 213 38.03 35.50 0.22
CA ASN A 213 37.69 34.49 -0.78
C ASN A 213 38.52 33.20 -0.65
N SER A 214 39.79 33.27 -0.27
CA SER A 214 40.62 32.09 -0.02
C SER A 214 40.18 31.33 1.24
N ILE A 215 39.86 32.04 2.32
CA ILE A 215 39.35 31.46 3.57
C ILE A 215 37.98 30.77 3.35
N ASN A 216 37.05 31.42 2.64
CA ASN A 216 35.75 30.82 2.32
C ASN A 216 35.88 29.56 1.45
N LYS A 217 36.77 29.56 0.44
CA LYS A 217 37.01 28.38 -0.40
C LYS A 217 37.56 27.20 0.42
N ASN A 218 38.46 27.45 1.36
CA ASN A 218 39.02 26.41 2.21
C ASN A 218 37.98 25.81 3.17
N GLN A 219 37.11 26.64 3.75
CA GLN A 219 36.02 26.17 4.63
C GLN A 219 34.97 25.36 3.86
N ILE A 220 34.57 25.81 2.67
CA ILE A 220 33.65 25.08 1.80
C ILE A 220 34.24 23.72 1.40
N ASN A 221 35.54 23.68 1.06
CA ASN A 221 36.23 22.44 0.72
C ASN A 221 36.31 21.47 1.91
N GLN A 222 36.48 21.97 3.13
CA GLN A 222 36.47 21.14 4.33
C GLN A 222 35.07 20.56 4.61
N MET A 223 34.02 21.38 4.52
CA MET A 223 32.64 20.91 4.66
C MET A 223 32.30 19.83 3.63
N ASN A 224 32.64 20.04 2.35
CA ASN A 224 32.40 19.07 1.28
C ASN A 224 33.11 17.73 1.54
N LYS A 225 34.35 17.77 2.06
CA LYS A 225 35.08 16.54 2.47
C LYS A 225 34.37 15.82 3.61
N THR A 226 33.85 16.54 4.61
CA THR A 226 33.10 15.92 5.71
C THR A 226 31.78 15.30 5.24
N GLU A 227 31.05 15.96 4.33
CA GLU A 227 29.83 15.41 3.74
C GLU A 227 30.11 14.16 2.91
N GLN A 228 31.19 14.16 2.14
CA GLN A 228 31.62 13.00 1.36
C GLN A 228 31.95 11.81 2.27
N TYR A 229 32.69 12.05 3.35
CA TYR A 229 32.99 11.02 4.36
C TYR A 229 31.73 10.45 5.02
N GLN A 230 30.73 11.28 5.35
CA GLN A 230 29.47 10.82 5.91
C GLN A 230 28.67 9.96 4.92
N LYS A 231 28.67 10.33 3.62
CA LYS A 231 28.04 9.53 2.56
C LYS A 231 28.73 8.17 2.39
N GLU A 232 30.06 8.14 2.36
CA GLU A 232 30.85 6.90 2.28
C GLU A 232 30.57 5.99 3.49
N LYS A 233 30.53 6.55 4.70
CA LYS A 233 30.19 5.80 5.92
C LYS A 233 28.78 5.22 5.87
N MET A 234 27.80 5.98 5.38
CA MET A 234 26.42 5.49 5.20
C MET A 234 26.34 4.36 4.18
N ILE A 235 27.08 4.44 3.07
CA ILE A 235 27.16 3.37 2.07
C ILE A 235 27.70 2.09 2.70
N ILE A 236 28.78 2.18 3.49
CA ILE A 236 29.36 1.02 4.19
C ILE A 236 28.34 0.37 5.14
N ILE A 237 27.60 1.18 5.91
CA ILE A 237 26.56 0.67 6.82
C ILE A 237 25.46 -0.06 6.05
N TYR A 238 24.97 0.51 4.95
CA TYR A 238 23.96 -0.13 4.10
C TYR A 238 24.47 -1.44 3.51
N TRP A 239 25.72 -1.47 3.05
CA TRP A 239 26.34 -2.69 2.50
C TRP A 239 26.42 -3.81 3.55
N PHE A 240 26.78 -3.46 4.79
CA PHE A 240 26.83 -4.40 5.90
C PHE A 240 25.43 -4.95 6.26
N GLN A 241 24.40 -4.09 6.27
CA GLN A 241 23.01 -4.53 6.49
C GLN A 241 22.51 -5.48 5.41
N ILE A 242 22.90 -5.24 4.14
CA ILE A 242 22.56 -6.12 3.02
C ILE A 242 23.25 -7.48 3.18
N GLN A 243 24.54 -7.50 3.52
CA GLN A 243 25.29 -8.74 3.79
C GLN A 243 24.65 -9.59 4.89
N ILE A 244 24.26 -8.96 6.01
CA ILE A 244 23.55 -9.63 7.10
C ILE A 244 22.24 -10.25 6.60
N LYS A 245 21.44 -9.51 5.82
CA LYS A 245 20.18 -10.03 5.26
C LYS A 245 20.40 -11.23 4.34
N PHE A 246 21.41 -11.21 3.48
CA PHE A 246 21.75 -12.35 2.62
C PHE A 246 22.15 -13.58 3.44
N HIS A 247 22.98 -13.40 4.48
CA HIS A 247 23.38 -14.50 5.37
C HIS A 247 22.16 -15.15 6.06
N TYR A 248 21.19 -14.35 6.54
CA TYR A 248 19.95 -14.88 7.11
C TYR A 248 19.10 -15.64 6.09
N LEU A 249 19.02 -15.17 4.84
CA LEU A 249 18.28 -15.85 3.78
C LEU A 249 18.90 -17.19 3.42
N ASP A 250 20.24 -17.28 3.40
CA ASP A 250 20.95 -18.54 3.15
C ASP A 250 20.76 -19.54 4.30
N GLN A 251 20.76 -19.08 5.55
CA GLN A 251 20.42 -19.92 6.71
C GLN A 251 18.99 -20.47 6.62
N ILE A 252 18.01 -19.64 6.23
CA ILE A 252 16.62 -20.07 6.05
C ILE A 252 16.50 -21.11 4.92
N LYS A 253 17.22 -20.92 3.81
CA LYS A 253 17.27 -21.91 2.72
C LYS A 253 17.85 -23.24 3.19
N TYR A 254 18.95 -23.22 3.94
CA TYR A 254 19.56 -24.44 4.49
C TYR A 254 18.61 -25.20 5.42
N ILE A 255 17.90 -24.48 6.30
CA ILE A 255 16.90 -25.07 7.19
C ILE A 255 15.76 -25.70 6.38
N ASN A 256 15.22 -25.00 5.38
CA ASN A 256 14.13 -25.53 4.55
C ASN A 256 14.52 -26.75 3.71
N ILE A 257 15.80 -26.89 3.31
CA ILE A 257 16.29 -28.10 2.63
C ILE A 257 16.34 -29.28 3.60
N TYR A 258 16.78 -29.05 4.84
CA TYR A 258 16.91 -30.10 5.86
C TYR A 258 15.57 -30.65 6.37
N TYR A 259 14.52 -29.81 6.41
CA TYR A 259 13.19 -30.23 6.86
C TYR A 259 12.30 -30.84 5.76
N ASN A 260 12.70 -30.76 4.48
CA ASN A 260 11.97 -31.34 3.34
C ASN A 260 12.59 -32.67 2.83
N GLN A 261 13.59 -33.21 3.51
CA GLN A 261 14.13 -34.56 3.30
C GLN A 261 13.64 -35.49 4.41
#